data_AF-A0A1Q7S004-F1
#
_entry.id   AF-A0A1Q7S004-F1
#
_cell.length_a   1.000
_cell.length_b   1.000
_cell.length_c   1.000
_cell.angle_alpha   90.00
_cell.angle_beta   90.00
_cell.angle_gamma   90.00
#
_symmetry.space_group_name_H-M   'P 1'
#
loop_
_entity.id
_entity.type
_entity.pdbx_description
1 polymer ?
#
loop_
_entity_poly.entity_id
_entity_poly.type
_entity_poly.pdbx_seq_one_letter_code
_entity_poly.pdbx_strand_id
1 'polypeptide(L)'
;MRLHNLLALVLGLGAVAPAAAQNRANAEPVDRWQIMLRDGSNLWDLRLAKVSGDTLVFQGNDSILRFPLMHVDELRLVRKATRSIAPEAGRYGGVLDGGDDEVYRLTLFDLNERRQVLQQILRAHPLAEQP
;
A
#
# COMPACT_ATOMS: atom_id res chain seq x y z
N MET A 1 16.42 -6.32 61.83
CA MET A 1 16.09 -4.91 62.14
C MET A 1 16.45 -4.07 60.92
N ARG A 2 15.49 -3.23 60.47
CA ARG A 2 15.65 -2.11 59.52
C ARG A 2 16.94 -1.31 59.82
N LEU A 3 17.63 -0.57 58.95
CA LEU A 3 17.35 0.20 57.73
C LEU A 3 18.73 0.70 57.23
N HIS A 4 18.97 0.87 55.93
CA HIS A 4 19.90 1.91 55.43
C HIS A 4 19.38 2.44 54.08
N ASN A 5 19.04 3.72 54.05
CA ASN A 5 18.76 4.55 52.88
C ASN A 5 20.08 4.90 52.17
N LEU A 6 20.10 4.96 50.83
CA LEU A 6 20.41 6.21 50.10
C LEU A 6 20.19 6.08 48.57
N LEU A 7 19.25 6.89 48.09
CA LEU A 7 19.24 7.71 46.87
C LEU A 7 20.08 7.31 45.63
N ALA A 8 19.40 7.13 44.49
CA ALA A 8 19.87 7.64 43.20
C ALA A 8 18.66 8.02 42.33
N LEU A 9 18.28 9.30 42.45
CA LEU A 9 17.42 10.00 41.51
C LEU A 9 18.22 10.18 40.21
N VAL A 10 17.87 9.45 39.15
CA VAL A 10 18.37 9.76 37.80
C VAL A 10 17.27 10.48 37.03
N LEU A 11 17.46 11.79 36.93
CA LEU A 11 16.83 12.66 35.94
C LEU A 11 17.26 12.20 34.54
N GLY A 12 16.36 11.57 33.80
CA GLY A 12 16.48 11.38 32.36
C GLY A 12 15.69 12.47 31.63
N LEU A 13 16.35 13.58 31.30
CA LEU A 13 15.92 14.43 30.18
C LEU A 13 16.08 13.63 28.89
N GLY A 14 15.01 13.46 28.11
CA GLY A 14 15.10 12.71 26.86
C GLY A 14 13.85 12.82 25.98
N ALA A 15 13.81 13.90 25.20
CA ALA A 15 13.02 14.11 23.99
C ALA A 15 11.48 14.00 24.09
N VAL A 16 10.83 15.17 24.10
CA VAL A 16 9.47 15.29 23.55
C VAL A 16 9.59 15.01 22.06
N ALA A 17 9.44 13.75 21.64
CA ALA A 17 9.33 13.41 20.23
C ALA A 17 8.11 14.17 19.66
N PRO A 18 8.21 14.80 18.49
CA PRO A 18 7.10 15.58 17.96
C PRO A 18 5.90 14.64 17.77
N ALA A 19 4.73 15.04 18.29
CA ALA A 19 3.46 14.33 18.12
C ALA A 19 3.12 14.03 16.63
N ALA A 20 3.82 14.67 15.68
CA ALA A 20 3.80 14.36 14.25
C ALA A 20 4.30 12.94 13.89
N ALA A 21 5.11 12.30 14.74
CA ALA A 21 5.53 10.90 14.53
C ALA A 21 4.42 9.90 14.89
N GLN A 22 3.62 10.22 15.92
CA GLN A 22 2.50 9.37 16.35
C GLN A 22 1.29 9.47 15.41
N ASN A 23 1.09 10.63 14.77
CA ASN A 23 -0.01 10.81 13.81
C ASN A 23 0.17 10.03 12.50
N ARG A 24 1.40 9.60 12.15
CA ARG A 24 1.64 8.72 10.98
C ARG A 24 1.25 7.27 11.22
N ALA A 25 1.24 6.82 12.48
CA ALA A 25 0.85 5.44 12.82
C ALA A 25 -0.66 5.20 12.69
N ASN A 26 -1.46 6.28 12.63
CA ASN A 26 -2.92 6.24 12.51
C ASN A 26 -3.43 6.75 11.14
N ALA A 27 -2.54 7.06 10.20
CA ALA A 27 -2.95 7.31 8.83
C ALA A 27 -3.39 5.98 8.20
N GLU A 28 -4.56 5.96 7.57
CA GLU A 28 -5.00 4.81 6.76
C GLU A 28 -3.87 4.39 5.81
N PRO A 29 -3.52 3.10 5.72
CA PRO A 29 -2.47 2.65 4.82
C PRO A 29 -2.82 3.07 3.40
N VAL A 30 -1.94 3.84 2.76
CA VAL A 30 -2.15 4.28 1.38
C VAL A 30 -2.23 3.06 0.47
N ASP A 31 -3.22 3.05 -0.43
CA ASP A 31 -3.43 1.98 -1.38
C ASP A 31 -2.17 1.69 -2.20
N ARG A 32 -1.81 0.41 -2.21
CA ARG A 32 -0.61 -0.10 -2.85
C ARG A 32 -0.98 -0.98 -4.02
N TRP A 33 -0.58 -0.55 -5.21
CA TRP A 33 -0.94 -1.17 -6.46
C TRP A 33 0.22 -1.98 -7.05
N GLN A 34 -0.12 -3.12 -7.62
CA GLN A 34 0.67 -3.77 -8.66
C GLN A 34 -0.04 -3.55 -10.00
N ILE A 35 0.74 -3.38 -11.07
CA ILE A 35 0.22 -3.43 -12.44
C ILE A 35 0.93 -4.50 -13.27
N MET A 36 0.17 -5.15 -14.15
CA MET A 36 0.71 -5.93 -15.26
C MET A 36 0.57 -5.11 -16.53
N LEU A 37 1.67 -4.92 -17.24
CA LEU A 37 1.71 -4.24 -18.52
C LEU A 37 1.53 -5.24 -19.67
N ARG A 38 1.10 -4.72 -20.82
CA ARG A 38 0.90 -5.50 -22.04
C ARG A 38 2.15 -6.21 -22.55
N ASP A 39 3.33 -5.68 -22.25
CA ASP A 39 4.61 -6.31 -22.59
C ASP A 39 4.99 -7.47 -21.64
N GLY A 40 4.13 -7.78 -20.66
CA GLY A 40 4.34 -8.83 -19.66
C GLY A 40 5.05 -8.36 -18.40
N SER A 41 5.46 -7.09 -18.31
CA SER A 41 6.13 -6.54 -17.14
C SER A 41 5.17 -6.43 -15.95
N ASN A 42 5.67 -6.78 -14.75
CA ASN A 42 4.94 -6.57 -13.49
C ASN A 42 5.66 -5.51 -12.65
N LEU A 43 4.96 -4.44 -12.30
CA LEU A 43 5.47 -3.37 -11.45
C LEU A 43 4.69 -3.33 -10.15
N TRP A 44 5.40 -3.19 -9.03
CA TRP A 44 4.88 -3.33 -7.67
C TRP A 44 5.09 -2.05 -6.84
N ASP A 45 4.47 -2.02 -5.67
CA ASP A 45 4.60 -0.94 -4.68
C ASP A 45 4.30 0.46 -5.28
N LEU A 46 3.33 0.52 -6.18
CA LEU A 46 2.91 1.75 -6.85
C LEU A 46 1.77 2.43 -6.10
N ARG A 47 1.71 3.75 -6.17
CA ARG A 47 0.53 4.53 -5.80
C ARG A 47 -0.10 5.14 -7.05
N LEU A 48 -1.40 4.97 -7.26
CA LEU A 48 -2.10 5.66 -8.33
C LEU A 48 -2.25 7.14 -7.94
N ALA A 49 -1.51 8.01 -8.62
CA ALA A 49 -1.42 9.43 -8.27
C ALA A 49 -2.46 10.27 -9.03
N LYS A 50 -2.69 9.96 -10.31
CA LYS A 50 -3.74 10.62 -11.10
C LYS A 50 -4.09 9.84 -12.36
N VAL A 51 -5.22 10.21 -12.93
CA VAL A 51 -5.63 9.83 -14.29
C VAL A 51 -5.71 11.10 -15.13
N SER A 52 -5.02 11.13 -16.28
CA SER A 52 -4.99 12.27 -17.19
C SER A 52 -5.40 11.81 -18.59
N GLY A 53 -6.65 12.05 -18.95
CA GLY A 53 -7.26 11.43 -20.14
C GLY A 53 -7.16 9.91 -20.03
N ASP A 54 -6.54 9.29 -21.03
CA ASP A 54 -6.30 7.83 -21.05
C ASP A 54 -4.93 7.44 -20.50
N THR A 55 -4.29 8.30 -19.69
CA THR A 55 -2.99 8.00 -19.08
C THR A 55 -3.14 7.80 -17.58
N LEU A 56 -2.71 6.63 -17.11
CA LEU A 56 -2.54 6.33 -15.69
C LEU A 56 -1.17 6.83 -15.24
N VAL A 57 -1.15 7.59 -14.15
CA VAL A 57 0.09 8.11 -13.55
C VAL A 57 0.28 7.49 -12.19
N PHE A 58 1.39 6.77 -12.04
CA PHE A 58 1.78 6.12 -10.81
C PHE A 58 2.99 6.82 -10.19
N GLN A 59 2.99 6.89 -8.86
CA GLN A 59 4.16 7.19 -8.06
C GLN A 59 4.77 5.86 -7.61
N GLY A 60 5.96 5.55 -8.13
CA GLY A 60 6.83 4.51 -7.57
C GLY A 60 7.66 5.06 -6.41
N ASN A 61 8.63 4.29 -5.94
CA ASN A 61 9.47 4.68 -4.81
C ASN A 61 10.29 5.96 -5.07
N ASP A 62 10.86 6.08 -6.27
CA ASP A 62 11.80 7.14 -6.66
C ASP A 62 11.41 7.83 -7.97
N SER A 63 10.30 7.42 -8.58
CA SER A 63 9.97 7.76 -9.96
C SER A 63 8.47 7.95 -10.18
N ILE A 64 8.13 8.79 -11.17
CA ILE A 64 6.76 8.94 -11.66
C ILE A 64 6.65 8.19 -12.98
N LEU A 65 5.77 7.20 -13.02
CA LEU A 65 5.53 6.35 -14.17
C LEU A 65 4.22 6.75 -14.85
N ARG A 66 4.19 6.67 -16.19
CA ARG A 66 3.03 7.05 -17.00
C ARG A 66 2.77 5.97 -18.02
N PHE A 67 1.55 5.44 -18.02
CA PHE A 67 1.15 4.38 -18.93
C PHE A 67 -0.18 4.74 -19.61
N PRO A 68 -0.27 4.61 -20.94
CA PRO A 68 -1.56 4.58 -21.60
C PRO A 68 -2.44 3.48 -20.99
N LEU A 69 -3.72 3.75 -20.78
CA LEU A 69 -4.67 2.82 -20.16
C LEU A 69 -4.77 1.50 -20.94
N MET A 70 -4.59 1.55 -22.25
CA MET A 70 -4.54 0.35 -23.09
C MET A 70 -3.28 -0.50 -22.87
N HIS A 71 -2.20 0.07 -22.33
CA HIS A 71 -0.96 -0.66 -22.05
C HIS A 71 -0.98 -1.34 -20.69
N VAL A 72 -1.93 -1.00 -19.82
CA VAL A 72 -2.11 -1.66 -18.51
C VAL A 72 -3.16 -2.75 -18.65
N ASP A 73 -2.77 -4.00 -18.42
CA ASP A 73 -3.60 -5.17 -18.64
C ASP A 73 -4.23 -5.70 -17.34
N GLU A 74 -3.60 -5.47 -16.19
CA GLU A 74 -4.15 -5.77 -14.87
C GLU A 74 -3.79 -4.66 -13.88
N LEU A 75 -4.74 -4.27 -13.05
CA LEU A 75 -4.52 -3.50 -11.82
C LEU A 75 -4.83 -4.42 -10.65
N ARG A 76 -3.93 -4.51 -9.68
CA ARG A 76 -4.12 -5.28 -8.45
C ARG A 76 -3.89 -4.39 -7.25
N LEU A 77 -4.92 -4.22 -6.43
CA LEU A 77 -4.77 -3.57 -5.13
C LEU A 77 -4.24 -4.62 -4.14
N VAL A 78 -2.99 -4.44 -3.73
CA VAL A 78 -2.30 -5.40 -2.88
C VAL A 78 -2.67 -5.14 -1.42
N ARG A 79 -3.49 -6.02 -0.84
CA ARG A 79 -3.86 -5.94 0.57
C ARG A 79 -2.69 -6.39 1.45
N LYS A 80 -2.64 -5.87 2.68
CA LYS A 80 -1.65 -6.32 3.65
C LYS A 80 -2.04 -7.73 4.07
N ALA A 81 -1.17 -8.71 3.80
CA ALA A 81 -1.37 -10.07 4.28
C ALA A 81 -1.53 -10.04 5.82
N THR A 82 -2.73 -10.35 6.30
CA THR A 82 -2.95 -10.59 7.72
C THR A 82 -2.33 -11.95 8.01
N ARG A 83 -1.19 -11.98 8.70
CA ARG A 83 -0.62 -13.25 9.17
C ARG A 83 -1.58 -13.87 10.18
N SER A 84 -2.48 -14.73 9.74
CA SER A 84 -3.12 -15.71 10.62
C SER A 84 -2.09 -16.80 10.91
N ILE A 85 -1.28 -16.59 11.95
CA ILE A 85 -0.47 -17.67 12.53
C ILE A 85 -1.44 -18.54 13.33
N ALA A 86 -2.06 -19.52 12.68
CA ALA A 86 -2.62 -20.65 13.40
C ALA A 86 -1.42 -21.46 13.95
N PRO A 87 -1.35 -21.76 15.26
CA PRO A 87 -0.28 -22.56 15.81
C PRO A 87 -0.52 -24.03 15.45
N GLU A 88 -0.14 -24.42 14.23
CA GLU A 88 0.03 -25.84 13.90
C GLU A 88 1.52 -26.11 13.66
N ALA A 89 2.09 -26.95 14.52
CA ALA A 89 3.49 -27.33 14.46
C ALA A 89 3.75 -28.10 13.15
N GLY A 90 4.55 -27.53 12.24
CA GLY A 90 5.14 -28.31 11.14
C GLY A 90 5.16 -27.69 9.74
N ARG A 91 4.62 -26.47 9.52
CA ARG A 91 4.74 -25.80 8.21
C ARG A 91 5.48 -24.46 8.31
N TYR A 92 6.80 -24.53 8.18
CA TYR A 92 7.57 -23.37 7.74
C TYR A 92 7.30 -23.14 6.26
N GLY A 93 6.42 -22.19 5.98
CA GLY A 93 6.03 -21.81 4.63
C GLY A 93 4.78 -20.97 4.69
N GLY A 94 4.86 -19.80 5.36
CA GLY A 94 3.84 -18.79 5.22
C GLY A 94 3.80 -18.35 3.76
N VAL A 95 2.94 -18.96 2.97
CA VAL A 95 2.54 -18.41 1.68
C VAL A 95 1.93 -17.06 2.04
N LEU A 96 2.54 -15.97 1.56
CA LEU A 96 1.90 -14.67 1.52
C LEU A 96 0.75 -14.83 0.53
N ASP A 97 -0.36 -15.40 0.99
CA ASP A 97 -1.53 -15.57 0.16
C ASP A 97 -2.10 -14.16 -0.04
N GLY A 98 -1.93 -13.61 -1.24
CA GLY A 98 -2.61 -12.40 -1.71
C GLY A 98 -4.10 -12.66 -1.97
N GLY A 99 -4.72 -13.60 -1.24
CA GLY A 99 -6.08 -14.06 -1.44
C GLY A 99 -7.14 -12.97 -1.22
N ASP A 100 -6.78 -11.88 -0.54
CA ASP A 100 -7.62 -10.71 -0.32
C ASP A 100 -7.36 -9.56 -1.32
N ASP A 101 -6.46 -9.74 -2.29
CA ASP A 101 -6.16 -8.69 -3.29
C ASP A 101 -7.35 -8.46 -4.23
N GLU A 102 -7.66 -7.19 -4.50
CA GLU A 102 -8.65 -6.85 -5.53
C GLU A 102 -7.97 -6.80 -6.89
N VAL A 103 -8.47 -7.59 -7.85
CA VAL A 103 -7.86 -7.75 -9.16
C VAL A 103 -8.80 -7.29 -10.26
N TYR A 104 -8.36 -6.30 -11.03
CA TYR A 104 -9.07 -5.74 -12.16
C TYR A 104 -8.35 -6.11 -13.47
N ARG A 105 -8.86 -7.12 -14.17
CA ARG A 105 -8.33 -7.57 -15.47
C ARG A 105 -8.87 -6.67 -16.58
N LEU A 106 -8.05 -5.74 -17.05
CA LEU A 106 -8.44 -4.75 -18.06
C LEU A 106 -8.45 -5.31 -19.49
N THR A 107 -7.77 -6.43 -19.74
CA THR A 107 -7.75 -7.11 -21.05
C THR A 107 -9.12 -7.51 -21.57
N LEU A 108 -10.11 -7.64 -20.67
CA LEU A 108 -11.48 -8.03 -21.00
C LEU A 108 -12.33 -6.89 -21.59
N PHE A 109 -11.80 -5.67 -21.57
CA PHE A 109 -12.54 -4.45 -21.83
C PHE A 109 -11.91 -3.64 -22.96
N ASP A 110 -12.77 -3.02 -23.77
CA ASP A 110 -12.35 -1.97 -24.70
C ASP A 110 -11.94 -0.69 -23.96
N LEU A 111 -11.46 0.33 -24.68
CA LEU A 111 -11.00 1.57 -24.06
C LEU A 111 -12.10 2.29 -23.26
N ASN A 112 -13.34 2.30 -23.76
CA ASN A 112 -14.43 2.99 -23.10
C ASN A 112 -14.85 2.26 -21.83
N GLU A 113 -14.93 0.93 -21.88
CA GLU A 113 -15.19 0.08 -20.74
C GLU A 113 -14.09 0.17 -19.69
N ARG A 114 -12.81 0.19 -20.10
CA ARG A 114 -11.68 0.42 -19.18
C ARG A 114 -11.80 1.76 -18.45
N ARG A 115 -12.24 2.82 -19.13
CA ARG A 115 -12.51 4.11 -18.47
C ARG A 115 -13.59 3.98 -17.42
N GLN A 116 -14.68 3.26 -17.71
CA GLN A 116 -15.77 3.05 -16.76
C GLN A 116 -15.31 2.25 -15.53
N VAL A 117 -14.55 1.17 -15.74
CA VAL A 117 -13.92 0.40 -14.66
C VAL A 117 -13.02 1.28 -13.82
N LEU A 118 -12.18 2.10 -14.46
CA LEU A 118 -11.30 3.03 -13.74
C LEU A 118 -12.09 4.05 -12.92
N GLN A 119 -13.21 4.57 -13.42
CA GLN A 119 -14.08 5.46 -12.64
C GLN A 119 -14.71 4.76 -11.43
N GLN A 120 -15.01 3.45 -11.53
CA GLN A 120 -15.49 2.68 -10.39
C GLN A 120 -14.38 2.46 -9.36
N ILE A 121 -13.17 2.10 -9.83
CA ILE A 121 -11.97 1.96 -8.98
C ILE A 121 -11.73 3.25 -8.21
N LEU A 122 -11.72 4.42 -8.88
CA LEU A 122 -11.45 5.70 -8.23
C LEU A 122 -12.51 6.14 -7.21
N ARG A 123 -13.75 5.65 -7.33
CA ARG A 123 -14.78 5.87 -6.31
C ARG A 123 -14.59 4.99 -5.09
N ALA A 124 -14.11 3.76 -5.29
CA ALA A 124 -13.83 2.82 -4.20
C ALA A 124 -12.49 3.12 -3.50
N HIS A 125 -11.51 3.55 -4.28
CA HIS A 125 -10.12 3.78 -3.90
C HIS A 125 -9.70 5.17 -4.40
N PRO A 126 -10.03 6.24 -3.64
CA PRO A 126 -9.69 7.60 -4.01
C PRO A 126 -8.18 7.77 -4.19
N LEU A 127 -7.79 8.65 -5.11
CA LEU A 127 -6.38 8.97 -5.34
C LEU A 127 -5.74 9.46 -4.04
N ALA A 128 -4.51 9.01 -3.78
CA ALA A 128 -3.75 9.53 -2.65
C ALA A 128 -3.59 11.05 -2.82
N GLU A 129 -4.06 11.82 -1.83
CA GLU A 129 -3.82 13.27 -1.79
C GLU A 129 -2.30 13.50 -1.81
N GLN A 130 -1.84 14.35 -2.74
CA GLN A 130 -0.44 14.75 -2.77
C GLN A 130 -0.19 15.68 -1.57
N PRO A 131 0.84 15.43 -0.74
CA PRO A 131 1.21 16.35 0.33
C PRO A 131 1.70 17.70 -0.22
#